data_AF-A0A1G9TL48-F1
#
_entry.id   AF-A0A1G9TL48-F1
#
_cell.length_a   1.000
_cell.length_b   1.000
_cell.length_c   1.000
_cell.angle_alpha   90.00
_cell.angle_beta   90.00
_cell.angle_gamma   90.00
#
_symmetry.space_group_name_H-M   'P 1'
#
loop_
_entity.id
_entity.type
_entity.pdbx_description
1 polymer ?
#
loop_
_entity_poly.entity_id
_entity_poly.type
_entity_poly.pdbx_seq_one_letter_code
_entity_poly.pdbx_strand_id
1 'polypeptide(L)'
;MKNYSKILSETKLRTKLLAILGLAFLVTISFINSGGTGGLPQGDNDNGGLALPGDFEAVVVADSLGRARHLAINKNGDIYVKLRVPDAQKRGSVALRDNNNDGKADIIEYFGNYPDTGNYGTAMRIHKGYLYFSTAGEVLRTKLTPGKLVPEGKTETIVVDNYKRGKYSHIAKPIAFDNKGNLYVPFGSPSDVCQVADRQPGSPGQTPCPELKEHAGVWKFSESKLNQKQSDGTMYATGIRSIVGMSWNNLDNSLYAMQHGRDDFSRTWSNLYTPWHSALLPSEEFLKVPEGSDAGWPYYYYDFMQGKKLLNPEYGGDGKKEGDAAKYNMPLIGFPGHFAPNDLLFYTGNQFPERYKNGAFVAFHGSTIRAPYPQGGYCVAFVPFKDGKFSSEWELFADGFGGVDTIVNTSDAKYRPMGLAQGPDGSLYMNDSEKGKIWRVMFKGDKKSFGTKQLAGMAARKLTSPNVKSPDIEKDNLMKGQLAAGSKLYNTYCASCHQQNGKGDGTRFPPVAESEWVNGDKRKLIEVVLNGLSGPITVKGIGYNEAMPPHGYLQDSEIAQILTYVRSSFGNNSSFISPNEVSRYRAKR
;
A
#
# COMPACT_ATOMS: atom_id res chain seq x y z
N MET A 1 -19.85 -25.73 88.85
CA MET A 1 -18.68 -25.35 88.03
C MET A 1 -18.56 -26.23 86.77
N LYS A 2 -19.47 -26.10 85.79
CA LYS A 2 -19.38 -26.89 84.54
C LYS A 2 -19.90 -26.22 83.27
N ASN A 3 -20.17 -24.90 83.28
CA ASN A 3 -20.73 -24.19 82.11
C ASN A 3 -19.92 -22.99 81.61
N TYR A 4 -18.75 -22.69 82.20
CA TYR A 4 -17.93 -21.55 81.74
C TYR A 4 -16.90 -21.91 80.65
N SER A 5 -16.48 -23.18 80.52
CA SER A 5 -15.47 -23.55 79.49
C SER A 5 -16.06 -23.74 78.08
N LYS A 6 -17.36 -24.03 77.96
CA LYS A 6 -18.00 -24.27 76.66
C LYS A 6 -18.26 -22.97 75.89
N ILE A 7 -18.59 -21.90 76.60
CA ILE A 7 -18.88 -20.57 76.02
C ILE A 7 -17.61 -19.89 75.49
N LEU A 8 -16.46 -20.10 76.14
CA LEU A 8 -15.15 -19.57 75.71
C LEU A 8 -14.54 -20.32 74.52
N SER A 9 -14.96 -21.56 74.28
CA SER A 9 -14.54 -22.38 73.13
C SER A 9 -15.24 -21.93 71.85
N GLU A 10 -16.55 -21.69 71.91
CA GLU A 10 -17.34 -21.29 70.73
C GLU A 10 -17.06 -19.85 70.28
N THR A 11 -16.73 -18.94 71.21
CA THR A 11 -16.33 -17.58 70.85
C THR A 11 -14.96 -17.56 70.16
N LYS A 12 -13.96 -18.30 70.66
CA LYS A 12 -12.63 -18.39 70.01
C LYS A 12 -12.68 -19.05 68.63
N LEU A 13 -13.59 -20.01 68.42
CA LEU A 13 -13.76 -20.65 67.11
C LEU A 13 -14.42 -19.72 66.10
N ARG A 14 -15.42 -18.93 66.52
CA ARG A 14 -16.07 -17.91 65.66
C ARG A 14 -15.14 -16.77 65.29
N THR A 15 -14.28 -16.29 66.21
CA THR A 15 -13.31 -15.23 65.90
C THR A 15 -12.21 -15.70 64.94
N LYS A 16 -11.79 -16.98 65.03
CA LYS A 16 -10.84 -17.56 64.06
C LYS A 16 -11.48 -17.83 62.69
N LEU A 17 -12.75 -18.25 62.62
CA LEU A 17 -13.45 -18.45 61.35
C LEU A 17 -13.70 -17.11 60.61
N LEU A 18 -14.05 -16.05 61.35
CA LEU A 18 -14.22 -14.70 60.80
C LEU A 18 -12.89 -14.08 60.35
N ALA A 19 -11.78 -14.36 61.03
CA ALA A 19 -10.45 -13.92 60.61
C ALA A 19 -9.95 -14.67 59.36
N ILE A 20 -10.26 -15.96 59.20
CA ILE A 20 -9.89 -16.76 58.02
C ILE A 20 -10.80 -16.44 56.82
N LEU A 21 -12.08 -16.16 57.04
CA LEU A 21 -12.98 -15.66 55.99
C LEU A 21 -12.64 -14.22 55.58
N GLY A 22 -12.21 -13.37 56.52
CA GLY A 22 -11.69 -12.03 56.23
C GLY A 22 -10.38 -12.03 55.47
N LEU A 23 -9.44 -12.94 55.79
CA LEU A 23 -8.20 -13.12 55.03
C LEU A 23 -8.44 -13.76 53.66
N ALA A 24 -9.39 -14.69 53.54
CA ALA A 24 -9.78 -15.25 52.24
C ALA A 24 -10.50 -14.21 51.36
N PHE A 25 -11.24 -13.27 51.94
CA PHE A 25 -11.87 -12.15 51.23
C PHE A 25 -10.86 -11.03 50.87
N LEU A 26 -9.80 -10.84 51.66
CA LEU A 26 -8.70 -9.92 51.34
C LEU A 26 -7.70 -10.51 50.33
N VAL A 27 -7.57 -11.83 50.22
CA VAL A 27 -6.73 -12.50 49.21
C VAL A 27 -7.48 -12.79 47.90
N THR A 28 -8.82 -12.75 47.88
CA THR A 28 -9.62 -12.88 46.64
C THR A 28 -10.00 -11.56 45.97
N ILE A 29 -9.63 -10.42 46.56
CA ILE A 29 -9.75 -9.07 45.92
C ILE A 29 -8.42 -8.60 45.30
N SER A 30 -7.33 -9.36 45.39
CA SER A 30 -6.06 -9.03 44.73
C SER A 30 -5.81 -9.72 43.38
N PHE A 31 -6.80 -10.41 42.81
CA PHE A 31 -6.73 -11.01 41.47
C PHE A 31 -7.83 -10.55 40.50
N ILE A 32 -8.53 -9.46 40.82
CA ILE A 32 -9.47 -8.78 39.91
C ILE A 32 -9.16 -7.28 39.90
N ASN A 33 -7.92 -6.92 39.56
CA ASN A 33 -7.60 -5.59 39.03
C ASN A 33 -6.24 -5.56 38.30
N SER A 34 -5.90 -6.61 37.56
CA SER A 34 -4.92 -6.52 36.48
C SER A 34 -5.61 -6.29 35.13
N GLY A 35 -6.69 -5.49 35.13
CA GLY A 35 -7.02 -4.68 33.96
C GLY A 35 -6.02 -3.53 33.95
N GLY A 36 -4.77 -3.83 33.58
CA GLY A 36 -3.68 -2.88 33.63
C GLY A 36 -4.01 -1.67 32.77
N THR A 37 -4.47 -0.60 33.40
CA THR A 37 -4.16 0.76 33.00
C THR A 37 -2.71 1.05 33.41
N GLY A 38 -1.76 0.19 33.01
CA GLY A 38 -0.41 0.70 32.78
C GLY A 38 -0.59 1.82 31.78
N GLY A 39 -0.14 3.03 32.11
CA GLY A 39 -0.30 4.17 31.22
C GLY A 39 0.18 3.82 29.80
N LEU A 40 -0.37 4.50 28.78
CA LEU A 40 0.10 4.33 27.41
C LEU A 40 1.64 4.49 27.39
N PRO A 41 2.39 3.58 26.74
CA PRO A 41 3.85 3.65 26.74
C PRO A 41 4.33 4.97 26.16
N GLN A 42 5.55 5.37 26.54
CA GLN A 42 6.17 6.58 26.00
C GLN A 42 6.36 6.43 24.47
N GLY A 43 5.94 7.43 23.70
CA GLY A 43 6.24 7.46 22.27
C GLY A 43 7.72 7.70 22.01
N ASP A 44 8.21 7.24 20.87
CA ASP A 44 9.56 7.58 20.43
C ASP A 44 9.64 9.08 20.09
N ASN A 45 10.79 9.71 20.34
CA ASN A 45 10.97 11.18 20.25
C ASN A 45 10.55 11.80 18.90
N ASP A 46 10.64 11.04 17.81
CA ASP A 46 10.27 11.45 16.44
C ASP A 46 9.08 10.65 15.88
N ASN A 47 8.30 10.00 16.75
CA ASN A 47 7.25 9.05 16.39
C ASN A 47 7.75 7.92 15.47
N GLY A 48 9.02 7.53 15.57
CA GLY A 48 9.64 6.55 14.70
C GLY A 48 9.75 7.01 13.24
N GLY A 49 9.82 8.32 13.01
CA GLY A 49 9.88 8.99 11.72
C GLY A 49 8.53 9.43 11.14
N LEU A 50 7.43 9.32 11.91
CA LEU A 50 6.08 9.66 11.43
C LEU A 50 5.67 11.09 11.77
N ALA A 51 5.01 11.75 10.83
CA ALA A 51 4.20 12.92 11.10
C ALA A 51 2.76 12.48 11.42
N LEU A 52 2.22 12.97 12.54
CA LEU A 52 0.89 12.63 13.07
C LEU A 52 0.12 13.90 13.48
N PRO A 53 -1.21 13.85 13.68
CA PRO A 53 -1.97 14.96 14.24
C PRO A 53 -1.49 15.28 15.66
N GLY A 54 -1.68 16.51 16.11
CA GLY A 54 -1.24 16.94 17.44
C GLY A 54 -1.76 16.04 18.56
N ASP A 55 -0.95 15.86 19.60
CA ASP A 55 -1.22 15.01 20.77
C ASP A 55 -1.33 13.49 20.47
N PHE A 56 -1.06 13.07 19.23
CA PHE A 56 -0.75 11.67 18.93
C PHE A 56 0.76 11.42 19.05
N GLU A 57 1.10 10.25 19.57
CA GLU A 57 2.46 9.73 19.65
C GLU A 57 2.52 8.33 19.02
N ALA A 58 3.68 7.95 18.49
CA ALA A 58 3.94 6.58 18.07
C ALA A 58 5.13 5.97 18.80
N VAL A 59 5.03 4.68 19.10
CA VAL A 59 6.15 3.84 19.49
C VAL A 59 6.44 2.82 18.38
N VAL A 60 7.71 2.63 18.06
CA VAL A 60 8.16 1.57 17.17
C VAL A 60 8.14 0.26 17.94
N VAL A 61 7.22 -0.62 17.53
CA VAL A 61 7.04 -1.93 18.15
C VAL A 61 8.15 -2.88 17.72
N ALA A 62 8.51 -2.83 16.43
CA ALA A 62 9.62 -3.57 15.83
C ALA A 62 10.14 -2.79 14.62
N ASP A 63 11.46 -2.70 14.43
CA ASP A 63 12.06 -1.92 13.34
C ASP A 63 12.14 -2.66 12.01
N SER A 64 12.22 -3.99 12.03
CA SER A 64 12.40 -4.78 10.81
C SER A 64 11.93 -6.21 11.01
N LEU A 65 10.99 -6.65 10.17
CA LEU A 65 10.48 -8.02 10.13
C LEU A 65 10.65 -8.69 8.76
N GLY A 66 11.08 -7.93 7.75
CA GLY A 66 11.08 -8.34 6.35
C GLY A 66 9.86 -7.79 5.60
N ARG A 67 9.46 -8.44 4.50
CA ARG A 67 8.42 -7.89 3.60
C ARG A 67 7.02 -8.10 4.15
N ALA A 68 6.66 -7.33 5.17
CA ALA A 68 5.38 -7.46 5.87
C ALA A 68 4.18 -7.03 5.02
N ARG A 69 3.03 -7.61 5.33
CA ARG A 69 1.73 -7.40 4.67
C ARG A 69 0.70 -7.01 5.73
N HIS A 70 -0.49 -7.62 5.75
CA HIS A 70 -1.46 -7.30 6.79
C HIS A 70 -1.00 -7.82 8.16
N LEU A 71 -1.53 -7.20 9.20
CA LEU A 71 -1.35 -7.59 10.60
C LEU A 71 -2.68 -7.68 11.34
N ALA A 72 -2.70 -8.40 12.46
CA ALA A 72 -3.82 -8.49 13.38
C ALA A 72 -3.31 -8.47 14.82
N ILE A 73 -4.08 -7.84 15.72
CA ILE A 73 -3.77 -7.78 17.15
C ILE A 73 -4.78 -8.62 17.91
N ASN A 74 -4.30 -9.52 18.77
CA ASN A 74 -5.13 -10.36 19.61
C ASN A 74 -5.57 -9.61 20.88
N LYS A 75 -6.58 -10.13 21.56
CA LYS A 75 -7.13 -9.53 22.79
C LYS A 75 -6.10 -9.42 23.92
N ASN A 76 -5.09 -10.28 23.93
CA ASN A 76 -3.98 -10.24 24.89
C ASN A 76 -2.82 -9.33 24.46
N GLY A 77 -2.92 -8.63 23.33
CA GLY A 77 -1.88 -7.76 22.80
C GLY A 77 -0.89 -8.44 21.83
N ASP A 78 -0.95 -9.76 21.65
CA ASP A 78 -0.08 -10.44 20.67
C ASP A 78 -0.34 -9.91 19.25
N ILE A 79 0.74 -9.72 18.51
CA ILE A 79 0.72 -9.15 17.16
C ILE A 79 1.06 -10.25 16.18
N TYR A 80 0.23 -10.44 15.17
CA TYR A 80 0.46 -11.38 14.09
C TYR A 80 0.61 -10.64 12.78
N VAL A 81 1.61 -11.01 11.98
CA VAL A 81 1.94 -10.33 10.72
C VAL A 81 2.08 -11.37 9.62
N LYS A 82 1.44 -11.14 8.48
CA LYS A 82 1.69 -11.94 7.27
C LYS A 82 2.89 -11.38 6.52
N LEU A 83 3.79 -12.25 6.05
CA LEU A 83 4.85 -11.86 5.11
C LEU A 83 4.37 -12.04 3.66
N ARG A 84 4.89 -11.20 2.75
CA ARG A 84 4.63 -11.31 1.30
C ARG A 84 5.22 -12.59 0.72
N VAL A 85 6.42 -12.92 1.17
CA VAL A 85 7.18 -14.13 0.85
C VAL A 85 7.66 -14.73 2.17
N PRO A 86 7.74 -16.06 2.28
CA PRO A 86 8.33 -16.70 3.44
C PRO A 86 9.78 -16.28 3.67
N ASP A 87 10.22 -16.39 4.93
CA ASP A 87 11.63 -16.24 5.27
C ASP A 87 12.49 -17.39 4.68
N ALA A 88 13.80 -17.34 4.92
CA ALA A 88 14.73 -18.38 4.45
C ALA A 88 14.41 -19.79 4.98
N GLN A 89 13.66 -19.89 6.09
CA GLN A 89 13.24 -21.14 6.72
C GLN A 89 11.81 -21.53 6.29
N LYS A 90 11.27 -20.88 5.26
CA LYS A 90 9.94 -21.09 4.69
C LYS A 90 8.79 -20.77 5.66
N ARG A 91 9.02 -19.87 6.61
CA ARG A 91 8.00 -19.39 7.56
C ARG A 91 7.35 -18.13 7.01
N GLY A 92 6.05 -18.20 6.77
CA GLY A 92 5.28 -17.16 6.09
C GLY A 92 4.66 -16.09 7.00
N SER A 93 4.77 -16.23 8.32
CA SER A 93 4.13 -15.36 9.31
C SER A 93 5.09 -15.01 10.45
N VAL A 94 4.79 -13.93 11.16
CA VAL A 94 5.54 -13.49 12.35
C VAL A 94 4.58 -13.20 13.49
N ALA A 95 4.91 -13.65 14.70
CA ALA A 95 4.21 -13.35 15.94
C ALA A 95 5.12 -12.51 16.83
N LEU A 96 4.57 -11.48 17.48
CA LEU A 96 5.30 -10.60 18.38
C LEU A 96 4.57 -10.46 19.71
N ARG A 97 5.33 -10.35 20.81
CA ARG A 97 4.81 -10.11 22.16
C ARG A 97 5.64 -9.07 22.90
N ASP A 98 4.94 -8.19 23.58
CA ASP A 98 5.45 -7.23 24.57
C ASP A 98 5.10 -7.80 25.97
N ASN A 99 6.11 -8.14 26.77
CA ASN A 99 5.93 -8.71 28.11
C ASN A 99 6.02 -7.66 29.21
N ASN A 100 6.63 -6.51 28.94
CA ASN A 100 6.87 -5.46 29.93
C ASN A 100 5.91 -4.26 29.78
N ASN A 101 5.08 -4.25 28.75
CA ASN A 101 4.13 -3.21 28.36
C ASN A 101 4.77 -1.86 28.00
N ASP A 102 6.02 -1.85 27.53
CA ASP A 102 6.71 -0.64 27.04
C ASP A 102 6.34 -0.27 25.59
N GLY A 103 5.47 -1.07 24.96
CA GLY A 103 5.03 -0.89 23.59
C GLY A 103 5.95 -1.48 22.54
N LYS A 104 7.05 -2.13 22.93
CA LYS A 104 8.03 -2.76 22.04
C LYS A 104 7.97 -4.27 22.17
N ALA A 105 8.28 -4.97 21.07
CA ALA A 105 8.28 -6.43 21.08
C ALA A 105 9.54 -6.96 21.80
N ASP A 106 9.33 -7.70 22.88
CA ASP A 106 10.37 -8.48 23.56
C ASP A 106 10.63 -9.82 22.87
N ILE A 107 9.58 -10.39 22.28
CA ILE A 107 9.64 -11.68 21.58
C ILE A 107 9.16 -11.47 20.16
N ILE A 108 9.95 -11.96 19.20
CA ILE A 108 9.61 -12.01 17.77
C ILE A 108 9.85 -13.44 17.30
N GLU A 109 8.79 -14.13 16.88
CA GLU A 109 8.84 -15.51 16.45
C GLU A 109 8.24 -15.69 15.06
N TYR A 110 9.06 -16.14 14.12
CA TYR A 110 8.61 -16.49 12.78
C TYR A 110 8.02 -17.89 12.78
N PHE A 111 6.88 -18.08 12.10
CA PHE A 111 6.15 -19.34 12.05
C PHE A 111 5.44 -19.54 10.70
N GLY A 112 5.02 -20.77 10.43
CA GLY A 112 4.29 -21.12 9.22
C GLY A 112 4.49 -22.57 8.84
N ASN A 113 3.77 -23.47 9.51
CA ASN A 113 3.75 -24.91 9.23
C ASN A 113 2.80 -25.25 8.04
N TYR A 114 2.85 -24.44 6.97
CA TYR A 114 2.01 -24.60 5.79
C TYR A 114 2.81 -24.30 4.51
N PRO A 115 2.46 -24.91 3.37
CA PRO A 115 3.08 -24.57 2.09
C PRO A 115 2.72 -23.13 1.70
N ASP A 116 3.70 -22.24 1.68
CA ASP A 116 3.51 -20.88 1.16
C ASP A 116 4.28 -20.76 -0.16
N THR A 117 3.60 -21.17 -1.23
CA THR A 117 4.20 -21.29 -2.57
C THR A 117 3.73 -20.15 -3.48
N GLY A 118 4.47 -19.04 -3.46
CA GLY A 118 4.17 -17.86 -4.28
C GLY A 118 4.83 -16.60 -3.71
N ASN A 119 4.62 -15.46 -4.39
CA ASN A 119 5.26 -14.18 -4.05
C ASN A 119 4.25 -13.09 -3.61
N TYR A 120 3.11 -13.50 -3.03
CA TYR A 120 1.97 -12.59 -2.80
C TYR A 120 1.10 -12.88 -1.56
N GLY A 121 1.70 -13.34 -0.46
CA GLY A 121 1.01 -13.40 0.83
C GLY A 121 0.37 -12.05 1.19
N THR A 122 -0.82 -12.05 1.80
CA THR A 122 -1.55 -10.80 2.07
C THR A 122 -2.23 -10.78 3.44
N ALA A 123 -3.35 -11.49 3.61
CA ALA A 123 -4.25 -11.29 4.75
C ALA A 123 -3.65 -11.72 6.08
N MET A 124 -4.08 -11.05 7.15
CA MET A 124 -3.92 -11.46 8.54
C MET A 124 -5.10 -10.91 9.34
N ARG A 125 -5.94 -11.78 9.90
CA ARG A 125 -7.16 -11.43 10.65
C ARG A 125 -7.41 -12.42 11.77
N ILE A 126 -7.98 -11.96 12.89
CA ILE A 126 -8.48 -12.84 13.95
C ILE A 126 -10.00 -12.87 13.87
N HIS A 127 -10.58 -14.07 13.78
CA HIS A 127 -12.03 -14.25 13.74
C HIS A 127 -12.42 -15.54 14.47
N LYS A 128 -13.38 -15.46 15.39
CA LYS A 128 -13.92 -16.61 16.17
C LYS A 128 -12.83 -17.53 16.78
N GLY A 129 -11.75 -16.95 17.30
CA GLY A 129 -10.65 -17.70 17.93
C GLY A 129 -9.67 -18.36 16.96
N TYR A 130 -9.77 -18.07 15.66
CA TYR A 130 -8.81 -18.49 14.66
C TYR A 130 -8.02 -17.30 14.13
N LEU A 131 -6.76 -17.54 13.82
CA LEU A 131 -5.92 -16.67 13.01
C LEU A 131 -6.08 -17.07 11.55
N TYR A 132 -6.68 -16.20 10.74
CA TYR A 132 -6.82 -16.35 9.30
C TYR A 132 -5.74 -15.54 8.57
N PHE A 133 -5.21 -16.12 7.50
CA PHE A 133 -4.20 -15.48 6.66
C PHE A 133 -4.24 -16.06 5.24
N SER A 134 -3.58 -15.39 4.29
CA SER A 134 -3.60 -15.82 2.90
C SER A 134 -2.21 -15.91 2.27
N THR A 135 -2.02 -16.94 1.44
CA THR A 135 -0.90 -17.04 0.50
C THR A 135 -1.33 -16.43 -0.84
N ALA A 136 -0.55 -16.67 -1.91
CA ALA A 136 -0.95 -16.30 -3.26
C ALA A 136 -2.16 -17.10 -3.78
N GLY A 137 -2.33 -18.34 -3.32
CA GLY A 137 -3.34 -19.27 -3.83
C GLY A 137 -4.30 -19.80 -2.78
N GLU A 138 -4.12 -19.51 -1.49
CA GLU A 138 -4.95 -20.09 -0.44
C GLU A 138 -5.38 -19.05 0.59
N VAL A 139 -6.58 -19.23 1.13
CA VAL A 139 -6.98 -18.69 2.43
C VAL A 139 -6.86 -19.81 3.45
N LEU A 140 -6.10 -19.56 4.50
CA LEU A 140 -5.74 -20.52 5.54
C LEU A 140 -6.22 -20.01 6.90
N ARG A 141 -6.38 -20.92 7.87
CA ARG A 141 -6.58 -20.57 9.27
C ARG A 141 -5.88 -21.52 10.21
N THR A 142 -5.53 -21.02 11.39
CA THR A 142 -5.04 -21.85 12.51
C THR A 142 -5.74 -21.42 13.79
N LYS A 143 -6.19 -22.39 14.60
CA LYS A 143 -6.84 -22.09 15.89
C LYS A 143 -5.83 -21.47 16.84
N LEU A 144 -6.15 -20.32 17.42
CA LEU A 144 -5.31 -19.69 18.44
C LEU A 144 -5.28 -20.56 19.69
N THR A 145 -4.08 -20.83 20.21
CA THR A 145 -3.90 -21.55 21.48
C THR A 145 -3.86 -20.54 22.62
N PRO A 146 -4.78 -20.58 23.61
CA PRO A 146 -4.78 -19.63 24.72
C PRO A 146 -3.42 -19.56 25.44
N GLY A 147 -2.91 -18.35 25.63
CA GLY A 147 -1.64 -18.08 26.33
C GLY A 147 -0.36 -18.29 25.51
N LYS A 148 -0.41 -19.04 24.40
CA LYS A 148 0.74 -19.27 23.53
C LYS A 148 0.85 -18.16 22.48
N LEU A 149 2.08 -17.72 22.20
CA LEU A 149 2.34 -16.70 21.18
C LEU A 149 2.09 -17.28 19.78
N VAL A 150 2.80 -18.36 19.44
CA VAL A 150 2.57 -19.10 18.18
C VAL A 150 1.44 -20.13 18.38
N PRO A 151 0.43 -20.14 17.50
CA PRO A 151 -0.62 -21.15 17.54
C PRO A 151 -0.09 -22.56 17.28
N GLU A 152 -0.46 -23.52 18.14
CA GLU A 152 0.00 -24.92 18.04
C GLU A 152 -0.95 -25.80 17.19
N GLY A 153 -2.14 -25.29 16.85
CA GLY A 153 -3.12 -26.00 16.05
C GLY A 153 -2.63 -26.32 14.63
N LYS A 154 -3.23 -27.33 14.00
CA LYS A 154 -3.01 -27.61 12.57
C LYS A 154 -3.54 -26.44 11.73
N THR A 155 -2.78 -26.01 10.73
CA THR A 155 -3.28 -25.09 9.72
C THR A 155 -4.26 -25.78 8.78
N GLU A 156 -5.42 -25.18 8.61
CA GLU A 156 -6.51 -25.64 7.75
C GLU A 156 -6.64 -24.72 6.53
N THR A 157 -6.90 -25.31 5.36
CA THR A 157 -7.20 -24.56 4.15
C THR A 157 -8.70 -24.31 4.04
N ILE A 158 -9.11 -23.06 3.83
CA ILE A 158 -10.51 -22.63 3.72
C ILE A 158 -10.90 -22.45 2.26
N VAL A 159 -10.10 -21.70 1.50
CA VAL A 159 -10.30 -21.45 0.07
C VAL A 159 -9.03 -21.78 -0.70
N VAL A 160 -9.18 -22.40 -1.87
CA VAL A 160 -8.12 -22.69 -2.84
C VAL A 160 -8.42 -21.95 -4.14
N ASP A 161 -7.47 -21.12 -4.56
CA ASP A 161 -7.40 -20.43 -5.85
C ASP A 161 -6.24 -21.01 -6.67
N ASN A 162 -6.57 -21.63 -7.81
CA ASN A 162 -5.57 -22.14 -8.74
C ASN A 162 -5.18 -21.09 -9.78
N TYR A 163 -4.71 -19.93 -9.30
CA TYR A 163 -4.35 -18.78 -10.12
C TYR A 163 -3.30 -19.10 -11.20
N LYS A 164 -2.51 -20.17 -11.04
CA LYS A 164 -1.49 -20.61 -11.98
C LYS A 164 -2.03 -21.30 -13.24
N ARG A 165 -3.33 -21.63 -13.29
CA ARG A 165 -3.94 -22.26 -14.48
C ARG A 165 -4.06 -21.32 -15.69
N GLY A 166 -3.94 -20.01 -15.50
CA GLY A 166 -4.05 -19.01 -16.55
C GLY A 166 -3.06 -17.86 -16.39
N LYS A 167 -3.32 -16.75 -17.10
CA LYS A 167 -2.65 -15.47 -16.84
C LYS A 167 -3.07 -14.98 -15.45
N TYR A 168 -2.17 -14.31 -14.75
CA TYR A 168 -2.45 -13.73 -13.44
C TYR A 168 -1.64 -12.44 -13.23
N SER A 169 -2.25 -11.49 -12.53
CA SER A 169 -1.61 -10.23 -12.13
C SER A 169 -2.01 -9.88 -10.70
N HIS A 170 -3.31 -9.74 -10.44
CA HIS A 170 -3.84 -9.27 -9.16
C HIS A 170 -4.32 -10.43 -8.28
N ILE A 171 -3.38 -11.13 -7.65
CA ILE A 171 -3.66 -12.36 -6.88
C ILE A 171 -3.71 -12.17 -5.36
N ALA A 172 -3.73 -10.94 -4.88
CA ALA A 172 -3.93 -10.66 -3.45
C ALA A 172 -5.25 -11.25 -2.95
N LYS A 173 -5.26 -11.75 -1.72
CA LYS A 173 -6.44 -12.37 -1.09
C LYS A 173 -6.71 -11.75 0.28
N PRO A 174 -7.04 -10.45 0.38
CA PRO A 174 -7.62 -9.92 1.61
C PRO A 174 -8.93 -10.65 1.91
N ILE A 175 -9.34 -10.65 3.17
CA ILE A 175 -10.54 -11.37 3.61
C ILE A 175 -11.39 -10.50 4.53
N ALA A 176 -12.70 -10.72 4.47
CA ALA A 176 -13.67 -10.12 5.37
C ALA A 176 -14.72 -11.16 5.79
N PHE A 177 -15.32 -10.96 6.96
CA PHE A 177 -16.33 -11.85 7.53
C PHE A 177 -17.58 -11.06 7.86
N ASP A 178 -18.75 -11.58 7.52
CA ASP A 178 -20.00 -11.04 8.04
C ASP A 178 -20.42 -11.69 9.37
N ASN A 179 -21.55 -11.25 9.90
CA ASN A 179 -22.14 -11.80 11.13
C ASN A 179 -23.05 -13.02 10.89
N LYS A 180 -23.08 -13.56 9.66
CA LYS A 180 -23.95 -14.68 9.24
C LYS A 180 -23.16 -15.95 8.90
N GLY A 181 -21.83 -15.94 9.08
CA GLY A 181 -20.96 -17.09 8.82
C GLY A 181 -20.44 -17.15 7.39
N ASN A 182 -20.39 -16.02 6.70
CA ASN A 182 -19.84 -15.90 5.37
C ASN A 182 -18.44 -15.28 5.39
N LEU A 183 -17.56 -15.83 4.54
CA LEU A 183 -16.24 -15.33 4.22
C LEU A 183 -16.26 -14.70 2.83
N TYR A 184 -15.69 -13.51 2.69
CA TYR A 184 -15.56 -12.78 1.43
C TYR A 184 -14.12 -12.78 0.97
N VAL A 185 -13.88 -13.16 -0.29
CA VAL A 185 -12.54 -13.25 -0.89
C VAL A 185 -12.58 -12.68 -2.31
N PRO A 186 -11.71 -11.73 -2.67
CA PRO A 186 -11.66 -11.21 -4.03
C PRO A 186 -10.84 -12.12 -4.96
N PHE A 187 -11.21 -12.14 -6.23
CA PHE A 187 -10.41 -12.71 -7.32
C PHE A 187 -10.14 -11.56 -8.29
N GLY A 188 -8.95 -10.96 -8.20
CA GLY A 188 -8.57 -9.83 -9.02
C GLY A 188 -8.37 -10.19 -10.49
N SER A 189 -8.41 -9.18 -11.36
CA SER A 189 -8.20 -9.33 -12.80
C SER A 189 -6.79 -9.88 -13.12
N PRO A 190 -6.68 -10.74 -14.15
CA PRO A 190 -5.39 -11.13 -14.71
C PRO A 190 -4.75 -10.11 -15.67
N SER A 191 -5.42 -8.99 -15.99
CA SER A 191 -4.95 -7.93 -16.90
C SER A 191 -5.15 -6.52 -16.31
N ASP A 192 -4.77 -5.48 -17.05
CA ASP A 192 -4.99 -4.10 -16.58
C ASP A 192 -6.43 -3.62 -16.82
N VAL A 193 -6.94 -3.80 -18.05
CA VAL A 193 -8.25 -3.28 -18.50
C VAL A 193 -8.95 -4.24 -19.48
N CYS A 194 -8.72 -5.55 -19.40
CA CYS A 194 -9.36 -6.56 -20.26
C CYS A 194 -9.18 -6.28 -21.77
N GLN A 195 -7.98 -5.84 -22.15
CA GLN A 195 -7.61 -5.52 -23.53
C GLN A 195 -7.37 -6.78 -24.36
N VAL A 196 -7.47 -6.66 -25.69
CA VAL A 196 -7.02 -7.72 -26.63
C VAL A 196 -5.52 -7.96 -26.48
N ALA A 197 -4.72 -6.88 -26.48
CA ALA A 197 -3.29 -6.89 -26.17
C ALA A 197 -3.02 -6.02 -24.94
N ASP A 198 -2.86 -6.68 -23.79
CA ASP A 198 -2.69 -6.02 -22.49
C ASP A 198 -1.52 -5.02 -22.50
N ARG A 199 -1.78 -3.81 -21.98
CA ARG A 199 -0.83 -2.71 -21.81
C ARG A 199 -0.16 -2.20 -23.09
N GLN A 200 -0.71 -2.50 -24.26
CA GLN A 200 -0.23 -1.97 -25.53
C GLN A 200 -0.92 -0.66 -25.91
N PRO A 201 -0.20 0.32 -26.50
CA PRO A 201 -0.80 1.55 -26.99
C PRO A 201 -1.93 1.29 -27.98
N GLY A 202 -3.08 1.94 -27.76
CA GLY A 202 -4.26 1.85 -28.61
C GLY A 202 -4.95 0.48 -28.66
N SER A 203 -4.56 -0.51 -27.84
CA SER A 203 -5.24 -1.81 -27.87
C SER A 203 -6.70 -1.67 -27.42
N PRO A 204 -7.68 -2.17 -28.22
CA PRO A 204 -9.07 -2.14 -27.83
C PRO A 204 -9.36 -3.10 -26.68
N GLY A 205 -10.45 -2.82 -25.96
CA GLY A 205 -11.03 -3.68 -24.93
C GLY A 205 -11.83 -4.84 -25.51
N GLN A 206 -11.92 -5.94 -24.78
CA GLN A 206 -12.79 -7.07 -25.14
C GLN A 206 -14.22 -6.82 -24.65
N THR A 207 -15.21 -6.94 -25.53
CA THR A 207 -16.64 -6.76 -25.21
C THR A 207 -17.46 -7.95 -25.71
N PRO A 208 -18.14 -8.72 -24.82
CA PRO A 208 -18.05 -8.63 -23.36
C PRO A 208 -16.65 -9.04 -22.87
N CYS A 209 -16.20 -8.44 -21.75
CA CYS A 209 -14.94 -8.82 -21.12
C CYS A 209 -15.04 -10.27 -20.58
N PRO A 210 -14.21 -11.22 -21.06
CA PRO A 210 -14.29 -12.62 -20.64
C PRO A 210 -13.89 -12.82 -19.18
N GLU A 211 -13.08 -11.92 -18.61
CA GLU A 211 -12.54 -12.04 -17.25
C GLU A 211 -13.63 -11.92 -16.18
N LEU A 212 -14.69 -11.15 -16.42
CA LEU A 212 -15.76 -10.90 -15.44
C LEU A 212 -16.51 -12.16 -14.98
N LYS A 213 -16.34 -13.28 -15.68
CA LYS A 213 -16.93 -14.58 -15.28
C LYS A 213 -16.28 -15.16 -14.02
N GLU A 214 -14.97 -14.96 -13.87
CA GLU A 214 -14.16 -15.62 -12.83
C GLU A 214 -13.22 -14.64 -12.11
N HIS A 215 -13.17 -13.38 -12.51
CA HIS A 215 -12.25 -12.38 -11.97
C HIS A 215 -12.91 -10.99 -11.88
N ALA A 216 -12.13 -10.04 -11.35
CA ALA A 216 -12.51 -8.67 -11.08
C ALA A 216 -13.78 -8.56 -10.21
N GLY A 217 -13.83 -9.34 -9.13
CA GLY A 217 -14.98 -9.39 -8.24
C GLY A 217 -14.67 -9.96 -6.86
N VAL A 218 -15.72 -10.08 -6.05
CA VAL A 218 -15.68 -10.68 -4.71
C VAL A 218 -16.58 -11.90 -4.69
N TRP A 219 -16.09 -12.99 -4.11
CA TRP A 219 -16.85 -14.23 -3.92
C TRP A 219 -17.17 -14.42 -2.43
N LYS A 220 -18.38 -14.91 -2.19
CA LYS A 220 -18.92 -15.28 -0.88
C LYS A 220 -18.80 -16.79 -0.69
N PHE A 221 -18.17 -17.20 0.40
CA PHE A 221 -17.95 -18.59 0.82
C PHE A 221 -18.52 -18.81 2.20
N SER A 222 -18.70 -20.07 2.60
CA SER A 222 -18.96 -20.39 4.00
C SER A 222 -17.66 -20.32 4.79
N GLU A 223 -17.64 -19.65 5.94
CA GLU A 223 -16.43 -19.59 6.77
C GLU A 223 -16.10 -20.92 7.49
N SER A 224 -17.06 -21.85 7.55
CA SER A 224 -16.93 -23.12 8.28
C SER A 224 -16.50 -24.29 7.39
N LYS A 225 -16.67 -24.19 6.06
CA LYS A 225 -16.28 -25.23 5.10
C LYS A 225 -14.80 -25.11 4.74
N LEU A 226 -14.10 -26.25 4.76
CA LEU A 226 -12.69 -26.34 4.37
C LEU A 226 -12.56 -26.64 2.87
N ASN A 227 -11.41 -26.27 2.30
CA ASN A 227 -10.98 -26.63 0.94
C ASN A 227 -11.96 -26.21 -0.18
N GLN A 228 -12.68 -25.10 0.00
CA GLN A 228 -13.58 -24.57 -1.02
C GLN A 228 -12.78 -24.08 -2.23
N LYS A 229 -13.22 -24.42 -3.43
CA LYS A 229 -12.73 -23.84 -4.69
C LYS A 229 -13.59 -22.64 -5.05
N GLN A 230 -13.13 -21.79 -5.97
CA GLN A 230 -13.93 -20.66 -6.45
C GLN A 230 -15.35 -21.06 -6.90
N SER A 231 -15.48 -22.22 -7.57
CA SER A 231 -16.77 -22.78 -8.02
C SER A 231 -17.73 -23.13 -6.89
N ASP A 232 -17.25 -23.28 -5.66
CA ASP A 232 -18.07 -23.55 -4.47
C ASP A 232 -18.59 -22.25 -3.83
N GLY A 233 -18.02 -21.11 -4.22
CA GLY A 233 -18.45 -19.79 -3.78
C GLY A 233 -19.47 -19.17 -4.75
N THR A 234 -20.19 -18.16 -4.27
CA THR A 234 -21.10 -17.36 -5.10
C THR A 234 -20.48 -16.00 -5.36
N MET A 235 -20.46 -15.55 -6.61
CA MET A 235 -20.03 -14.19 -6.95
C MET A 235 -20.96 -13.20 -6.23
N TYR A 236 -20.38 -12.41 -5.33
CA TYR A 236 -21.07 -11.42 -4.51
C TYR A 236 -21.14 -10.07 -5.20
N ALA A 237 -20.08 -9.67 -5.90
CA ALA A 237 -20.00 -8.43 -6.67
C ALA A 237 -18.97 -8.58 -7.80
N THR A 238 -19.11 -7.79 -8.85
CA THR A 238 -18.23 -7.79 -10.03
C THR A 238 -17.77 -6.37 -10.40
N GLY A 239 -16.96 -6.26 -11.44
CA GLY A 239 -16.44 -4.99 -11.97
C GLY A 239 -15.49 -4.26 -11.04
N ILE A 240 -14.75 -4.99 -10.18
CA ILE A 240 -13.73 -4.46 -9.29
C ILE A 240 -12.36 -5.05 -9.64
N ARG A 241 -11.50 -4.27 -10.32
CA ARG A 241 -10.20 -4.73 -10.88
C ARG A 241 -9.34 -5.53 -9.90
N SER A 242 -9.00 -4.91 -8.78
CA SER A 242 -8.05 -5.46 -7.80
C SER A 242 -8.35 -4.87 -6.42
N ILE A 243 -8.44 -5.74 -5.41
CA ILE A 243 -8.70 -5.37 -4.02
C ILE A 243 -7.56 -5.89 -3.15
N VAL A 244 -6.96 -4.98 -2.37
CA VAL A 244 -5.98 -5.34 -1.34
C VAL A 244 -6.46 -4.87 0.04
N GLY A 245 -7.11 -3.71 0.13
CA GLY A 245 -7.86 -3.28 1.32
C GLY A 245 -9.33 -3.68 1.25
N MET A 246 -9.80 -4.50 2.18
CA MET A 246 -11.19 -4.92 2.27
C MET A 246 -11.57 -5.16 3.74
N SER A 247 -12.77 -4.74 4.12
CA SER A 247 -13.26 -4.95 5.48
C SER A 247 -14.78 -4.97 5.51
N TRP A 248 -15.33 -5.73 6.46
CA TRP A 248 -16.76 -5.72 6.73
C TRP A 248 -17.05 -4.68 7.81
N ASN A 249 -18.01 -3.80 7.55
CA ASN A 249 -18.47 -2.85 8.56
C ASN A 249 -19.66 -3.46 9.32
N ASN A 250 -19.50 -3.64 10.63
CA ASN A 250 -20.53 -4.24 11.49
C ASN A 250 -21.65 -3.27 11.88
N LEU A 251 -21.47 -1.96 11.70
CA LEU A 251 -22.48 -0.96 12.05
C LEU A 251 -23.66 -1.02 11.08
N ASP A 252 -23.38 -1.18 9.79
CA ASP A 252 -24.38 -1.24 8.73
C ASP A 252 -24.41 -2.58 7.99
N ASN A 253 -23.70 -3.59 8.51
CA ASN A 253 -23.60 -4.95 7.97
C ASN A 253 -23.35 -4.96 6.46
N SER A 254 -22.32 -4.25 6.02
CA SER A 254 -21.97 -4.11 4.61
C SER A 254 -20.49 -4.38 4.35
N LEU A 255 -20.20 -4.95 3.18
CA LEU A 255 -18.83 -5.09 2.69
C LEU A 255 -18.35 -3.75 2.13
N TYR A 256 -17.11 -3.40 2.46
CA TYR A 256 -16.42 -2.27 1.85
C TYR A 256 -15.07 -2.70 1.30
N ALA A 257 -14.68 -2.11 0.17
CA ALA A 257 -13.46 -2.45 -0.54
C ALA A 257 -12.76 -1.20 -1.09
N MET A 258 -11.44 -1.28 -1.16
CA MET A 258 -10.59 -0.32 -1.84
C MET A 258 -10.15 -0.91 -3.18
N GLN A 259 -10.63 -0.32 -4.28
CA GLN A 259 -10.24 -0.71 -5.63
C GLN A 259 -8.94 -0.01 -6.02
N HIS A 260 -8.01 -0.78 -6.58
CA HIS A 260 -6.89 -0.25 -7.35
C HIS A 260 -7.33 0.10 -8.77
N GLY A 261 -7.27 1.37 -9.16
CA GLY A 261 -7.56 1.85 -10.51
C GLY A 261 -6.65 1.21 -11.58
N ARG A 262 -7.01 1.33 -12.87
CA ARG A 262 -6.13 0.89 -13.98
C ARG A 262 -4.85 1.74 -14.07
N ASP A 263 -3.89 1.26 -14.83
CA ASP A 263 -2.59 1.92 -14.96
C ASP A 263 -2.46 2.68 -16.30
N ASP A 264 -1.39 3.46 -16.47
CA ASP A 264 -0.78 3.75 -17.76
C ASP A 264 -1.58 4.57 -18.81
N PHE A 265 -2.51 5.46 -18.40
CA PHE A 265 -3.32 6.26 -19.34
C PHE A 265 -2.52 6.95 -20.46
N SER A 266 -1.52 7.76 -20.12
CA SER A 266 -0.72 8.51 -21.11
C SER A 266 0.22 7.61 -21.90
N ARG A 267 0.61 6.44 -21.37
CA ARG A 267 1.45 5.50 -22.09
C ARG A 267 0.66 4.78 -23.17
N THR A 268 -0.60 4.41 -22.88
CA THR A 268 -1.42 3.64 -23.83
C THR A 268 -2.33 4.52 -24.69
N TRP A 269 -2.64 5.74 -24.23
CA TRP A 269 -3.57 6.70 -24.85
C TRP A 269 -3.04 8.14 -24.78
N SER A 270 -1.79 8.34 -25.23
CA SER A 270 -1.08 9.64 -25.18
C SER A 270 -1.78 10.78 -25.93
N ASN A 271 -2.65 10.46 -26.89
CA ASN A 271 -3.46 11.43 -27.63
C ASN A 271 -4.68 11.93 -26.83
N LEU A 272 -5.09 11.23 -25.77
CA LEU A 272 -6.25 11.58 -24.95
C LEU A 272 -5.84 12.05 -23.55
N TYR A 273 -4.78 11.49 -22.99
CA TYR A 273 -4.35 11.78 -21.61
C TYR A 273 -2.92 12.25 -21.56
N THR A 274 -2.71 13.35 -20.83
CA THR A 274 -1.38 13.86 -20.53
C THR A 274 -0.74 13.02 -19.41
N PRO A 275 0.58 13.11 -19.23
CA PRO A 275 1.24 12.52 -18.06
C PRO A 275 0.68 13.04 -16.75
N TRP A 276 0.18 14.29 -16.73
CA TRP A 276 -0.47 14.85 -15.53
C TRP A 276 -1.79 14.16 -15.22
N HIS A 277 -2.65 13.94 -16.22
CA HIS A 277 -3.85 13.13 -16.04
C HIS A 277 -3.47 11.74 -15.53
N SER A 278 -2.42 11.13 -16.10
CA SER A 278 -1.98 9.79 -15.66
C SER A 278 -1.45 9.76 -14.24
N ALA A 279 -0.88 10.84 -13.71
CA ALA A 279 -0.41 10.89 -12.33
C ALA A 279 -1.56 11.02 -11.32
N LEU A 280 -2.77 11.39 -11.76
CA LEU A 280 -3.94 11.63 -10.89
C LEU A 280 -5.11 10.69 -11.17
N LEU A 281 -5.17 10.11 -12.36
CA LEU A 281 -6.25 9.27 -12.83
C LEU A 281 -5.71 7.90 -13.29
N PRO A 282 -6.57 6.87 -13.22
CA PRO A 282 -7.90 6.90 -12.62
C PRO A 282 -7.84 6.85 -11.10
N SER A 283 -8.94 7.22 -10.46
CA SER A 283 -9.00 7.27 -9.01
C SER A 283 -8.83 5.88 -8.40
N GLU A 284 -8.22 5.85 -7.21
CA GLU A 284 -8.45 4.74 -6.29
C GLU A 284 -9.84 4.92 -5.67
N GLU A 285 -10.64 3.86 -5.58
CA GLU A 285 -12.06 3.98 -5.20
C GLU A 285 -12.33 3.32 -3.84
N PHE A 286 -12.98 4.05 -2.93
CA PHE A 286 -13.55 3.47 -1.71
C PHE A 286 -15.03 3.14 -1.94
N LEU A 287 -15.32 1.84 -2.04
CA LEU A 287 -16.63 1.32 -2.43
C LEU A 287 -17.35 0.74 -1.21
N LYS A 288 -18.62 1.11 -1.02
CA LYS A 288 -19.59 0.22 -0.38
C LYS A 288 -19.99 -0.82 -1.44
N VAL A 289 -19.99 -2.10 -1.09
CA VAL A 289 -20.18 -3.21 -2.04
C VAL A 289 -21.46 -3.97 -1.70
N PRO A 290 -22.62 -3.60 -2.26
CA PRO A 290 -23.84 -4.39 -2.15
C PRO A 290 -23.72 -5.74 -2.87
N GLU A 291 -24.51 -6.72 -2.43
CA GLU A 291 -24.66 -7.98 -3.15
C GLU A 291 -25.25 -7.75 -4.55
N GLY A 292 -24.68 -8.39 -5.57
CA GLY A 292 -25.06 -8.24 -6.97
C GLY A 292 -24.57 -6.95 -7.64
N SER A 293 -23.78 -6.11 -6.94
CA SER A 293 -23.29 -4.86 -7.52
C SER A 293 -22.19 -5.08 -8.57
N ASP A 294 -22.12 -4.13 -9.51
CA ASP A 294 -21.07 -4.01 -10.52
C ASP A 294 -20.43 -2.62 -10.40
N ALA A 295 -19.13 -2.54 -10.11
CA ALA A 295 -18.41 -1.26 -9.96
C ALA A 295 -17.88 -0.69 -11.30
N GLY A 296 -18.10 -1.39 -12.41
CA GLY A 296 -17.95 -0.88 -13.77
C GLY A 296 -16.62 -1.16 -14.46
N TRP A 297 -15.59 -1.65 -13.77
CA TRP A 297 -14.40 -2.15 -14.46
C TRP A 297 -14.78 -3.36 -15.34
N PRO A 298 -14.22 -3.53 -16.55
CA PRO A 298 -13.18 -2.71 -17.19
C PRO A 298 -13.73 -1.54 -18.00
N TYR A 299 -15.05 -1.41 -18.16
CA TYR A 299 -15.65 -0.43 -19.07
C TYR A 299 -15.53 1.00 -18.57
N TYR A 300 -15.59 1.22 -17.26
CA TYR A 300 -15.56 2.54 -16.64
C TYR A 300 -14.41 2.69 -15.65
N TYR A 301 -13.92 3.91 -15.53
CA TYR A 301 -13.05 4.35 -14.44
C TYR A 301 -13.69 5.54 -13.72
N TYR A 302 -13.33 5.79 -12.46
CA TYR A 302 -13.78 6.99 -11.75
C TYR A 302 -12.77 8.13 -11.85
N ASP A 303 -13.26 9.32 -12.18
CA ASP A 303 -12.52 10.59 -12.11
C ASP A 303 -13.02 11.39 -10.90
N PHE A 304 -12.20 11.42 -9.84
CA PHE A 304 -12.52 12.15 -8.62
C PHE A 304 -12.54 13.68 -8.80
N MET A 305 -11.84 14.21 -9.81
CA MET A 305 -11.83 15.65 -10.09
C MET A 305 -13.16 16.08 -10.72
N GLN A 306 -13.78 15.19 -11.49
CA GLN A 306 -15.09 15.42 -12.10
C GLN A 306 -16.26 14.86 -11.27
N GLY A 307 -15.98 13.97 -10.31
CA GLY A 307 -17.00 13.29 -9.51
C GLY A 307 -17.79 12.24 -10.30
N LYS A 308 -17.23 11.69 -11.38
CA LYS A 308 -17.97 10.90 -12.39
C LYS A 308 -17.28 9.60 -12.76
N LYS A 309 -18.06 8.58 -13.13
CA LYS A 309 -17.56 7.42 -13.86
C LYS A 309 -17.54 7.74 -15.36
N LEU A 310 -16.41 7.52 -16.00
CA LEU A 310 -16.16 7.80 -17.41
C LEU A 310 -15.76 6.53 -18.13
N LEU A 311 -16.15 6.42 -19.39
CA LEU A 311 -15.84 5.27 -20.22
C LEU A 311 -14.31 5.19 -20.41
N ASN A 312 -13.76 3.99 -20.25
CA ASN A 312 -12.35 3.72 -20.54
C ASN A 312 -12.09 3.89 -22.05
N PRO A 313 -10.91 4.38 -22.45
CA PRO A 313 -10.57 4.58 -23.86
C PRO A 313 -10.62 3.30 -24.69
N GLU A 314 -10.28 2.16 -24.09
CA GLU A 314 -10.39 0.81 -24.65
C GLU A 314 -11.78 0.51 -25.20
N TYR A 315 -12.81 1.20 -24.70
CA TYR A 315 -14.22 1.02 -25.01
C TYR A 315 -14.84 2.26 -25.68
N GLY A 316 -14.02 3.19 -26.19
CA GLY A 316 -14.47 4.38 -26.94
C GLY A 316 -14.61 5.66 -26.12
N GLY A 317 -14.12 5.65 -24.87
CA GLY A 317 -14.04 6.82 -24.01
C GLY A 317 -12.98 7.84 -24.46
N ASP A 318 -13.17 9.09 -24.07
CA ASP A 318 -12.35 10.24 -24.48
C ASP A 318 -12.00 11.18 -23.30
N GLY A 319 -12.20 10.70 -22.07
CA GLY A 319 -12.04 11.51 -20.85
C GLY A 319 -13.24 12.38 -20.51
N LYS A 320 -14.36 12.27 -21.26
CA LYS A 320 -15.60 13.03 -21.03
C LYS A 320 -16.86 12.19 -21.12
N LYS A 321 -16.87 11.16 -21.98
CA LYS A 321 -18.05 10.29 -22.17
C LYS A 321 -18.38 9.48 -20.92
N GLU A 322 -19.58 9.68 -20.41
CA GLU A 322 -20.15 8.90 -19.28
C GLU A 322 -20.85 7.62 -19.73
N GLY A 323 -21.27 7.49 -20.99
CA GLY A 323 -22.01 6.32 -21.47
C GLY A 323 -23.21 5.97 -20.56
N ASP A 324 -23.27 4.71 -20.14
CA ASP A 324 -24.27 4.17 -19.21
C ASP A 324 -23.76 4.12 -17.76
N ALA A 325 -22.83 4.99 -17.37
CA ALA A 325 -22.17 4.99 -16.06
C ALA A 325 -23.14 4.92 -14.87
N ALA A 326 -24.35 5.49 -15.00
CA ALA A 326 -25.38 5.50 -13.95
C ALA A 326 -25.86 4.10 -13.53
N LYS A 327 -25.61 3.05 -14.34
CA LYS A 327 -25.96 1.66 -14.00
C LYS A 327 -24.97 1.01 -13.02
N TYR A 328 -23.79 1.60 -12.84
CA TYR A 328 -22.70 1.03 -12.07
C TYR A 328 -22.62 1.65 -10.67
N ASN A 329 -22.16 0.85 -9.72
CA ASN A 329 -21.99 1.24 -8.33
C ASN A 329 -20.94 2.34 -8.21
N MET A 330 -21.34 3.49 -7.67
CA MET A 330 -20.46 4.64 -7.48
C MET A 330 -19.59 4.51 -6.22
N PRO A 331 -18.35 5.01 -6.24
CA PRO A 331 -17.56 5.10 -5.02
C PRO A 331 -18.16 6.09 -4.03
N LEU A 332 -17.94 5.84 -2.75
CA LEU A 332 -18.26 6.79 -1.68
C LEU A 332 -17.37 8.03 -1.78
N ILE A 333 -16.11 7.80 -2.16
CA ILE A 333 -15.08 8.79 -2.37
C ILE A 333 -14.01 8.21 -3.29
N GLY A 334 -13.45 9.05 -4.17
CA GLY A 334 -12.27 8.75 -4.97
C GLY A 334 -11.03 9.42 -4.39
N PHE A 335 -9.89 8.74 -4.50
CA PHE A 335 -8.58 9.28 -4.14
C PHE A 335 -7.74 9.49 -5.41
N PRO A 336 -6.69 10.34 -5.36
CA PRO A 336 -5.73 10.44 -6.45
C PRO A 336 -5.22 9.07 -6.87
N GLY A 337 -5.09 8.89 -8.18
CA GLY A 337 -4.68 7.63 -8.78
C GLY A 337 -3.32 7.16 -8.31
N HIS A 338 -3.16 5.84 -8.34
CA HIS A 338 -1.92 5.12 -8.05
C HIS A 338 -1.47 5.16 -6.60
N PHE A 339 -2.26 5.70 -5.67
CA PHE A 339 -1.92 5.70 -4.24
C PHE A 339 -1.86 4.27 -3.65
N ALA A 340 -2.43 3.27 -4.34
CA ALA A 340 -2.37 1.86 -4.01
C ALA A 340 -2.91 1.54 -2.58
N PRO A 341 -4.23 1.60 -2.36
CA PRO A 341 -4.83 1.34 -1.05
C PRO A 341 -4.73 -0.14 -0.67
N ASN A 342 -3.91 -0.44 0.32
CA ASN A 342 -3.53 -1.82 0.65
C ASN A 342 -4.17 -2.37 1.93
N ASP A 343 -4.74 -1.54 2.80
CA ASP A 343 -5.57 -2.04 3.91
C ASP A 343 -6.64 -1.02 4.28
N LEU A 344 -7.72 -1.52 4.88
CA LEU A 344 -8.90 -0.76 5.28
C LEU A 344 -9.32 -1.19 6.68
N LEU A 345 -9.40 -0.24 7.60
CA LEU A 345 -9.79 -0.48 8.99
C LEU A 345 -10.89 0.50 9.43
N PHE A 346 -12.04 -0.01 9.84
CA PHE A 346 -13.04 0.78 10.56
C PHE A 346 -12.67 0.88 12.03
N TYR A 347 -12.47 2.09 12.54
CA TYR A 347 -12.03 2.29 13.91
C TYR A 347 -13.21 2.28 14.88
N THR A 348 -13.27 1.31 15.77
CA THR A 348 -14.38 1.16 16.74
C THR A 348 -13.95 1.45 18.20
N GLY A 349 -12.71 1.88 18.38
CA GLY A 349 -12.08 2.02 19.70
C GLY A 349 -12.45 3.35 20.34
N ASN A 350 -12.08 3.50 21.62
CA ASN A 350 -12.37 4.71 22.40
C ASN A 350 -11.11 5.46 22.86
N GLN A 351 -9.93 5.04 22.40
CA GLN A 351 -8.65 5.61 22.81
C GLN A 351 -8.30 6.85 22.00
N PHE A 352 -8.68 6.89 20.71
CA PHE A 352 -8.63 8.10 19.90
C PHE A 352 -9.82 9.05 20.21
N PRO A 353 -9.73 10.34 19.84
CA PRO A 353 -10.84 11.29 19.91
C PRO A 353 -12.09 10.78 19.18
N GLU A 354 -13.28 11.14 19.67
CA GLU A 354 -14.58 10.57 19.24
C GLU A 354 -14.82 10.63 17.73
N ARG A 355 -14.33 11.69 17.07
CA ARG A 355 -14.42 11.86 15.62
C ARG A 355 -13.81 10.74 14.77
N TYR A 356 -12.89 9.95 15.34
CA TYR A 356 -12.26 8.83 14.64
C TYR A 356 -13.15 7.59 14.68
N LYS A 357 -14.08 7.53 15.63
CA LYS A 357 -14.97 6.40 15.82
C LYS A 357 -15.86 6.20 14.61
N ASN A 358 -16.00 4.94 14.21
CA ASN A 358 -16.73 4.46 13.04
C ASN A 358 -16.20 4.93 11.68
N GLY A 359 -15.23 5.85 11.65
CA GLY A 359 -14.53 6.25 10.43
C GLY A 359 -13.57 5.17 9.94
N ALA A 360 -13.04 5.39 8.73
CA ALA A 360 -12.19 4.44 8.05
C ALA A 360 -10.75 4.94 7.95
N PHE A 361 -9.78 4.16 8.40
CA PHE A 361 -8.38 4.33 8.07
C PHE A 361 -8.03 3.53 6.82
N VAL A 362 -7.23 4.14 5.94
CA VAL A 362 -6.79 3.55 4.67
C VAL A 362 -5.27 3.66 4.59
N ALA A 363 -4.58 2.54 4.40
CA ALA A 363 -3.13 2.52 4.19
C ALA A 363 -2.83 2.63 2.68
N PHE A 364 -2.22 3.74 2.25
CA PHE A 364 -1.79 3.95 0.88
C PHE A 364 -0.31 3.59 0.72
N HIS A 365 -0.07 2.50 -0.01
CA HIS A 365 1.25 1.91 -0.20
C HIS A 365 2.18 2.73 -1.08
N GLY A 366 1.60 3.62 -1.88
CA GLY A 366 2.33 4.55 -2.71
C GLY A 366 2.55 4.06 -4.14
N SER A 367 2.57 5.01 -5.05
CA SER A 367 2.56 4.80 -6.48
C SER A 367 3.89 4.32 -7.02
N THR A 368 3.83 3.70 -8.20
CA THR A 368 5.00 3.30 -8.96
C THR A 368 5.05 3.90 -10.37
N ILE A 369 4.00 4.61 -10.78
CA ILE A 369 3.71 4.96 -12.18
C ILE A 369 3.16 6.39 -12.33
N ARG A 370 3.72 7.37 -11.60
CA ARG A 370 3.31 8.80 -11.71
C ARG A 370 4.27 9.69 -12.50
N ALA A 371 5.30 9.12 -13.13
CA ALA A 371 6.27 9.89 -13.89
C ALA A 371 5.58 10.76 -14.97
N PRO A 372 6.03 12.02 -15.17
CA PRO A 372 7.22 12.66 -14.62
C PRO A 372 7.00 13.37 -13.27
N TYR A 373 5.86 13.20 -12.62
CA TYR A 373 5.57 13.80 -11.33
C TYR A 373 6.10 12.91 -10.19
N PRO A 374 6.30 13.48 -8.98
CA PRO A 374 6.64 12.69 -7.80
C PRO A 374 5.70 11.51 -7.60
N GLN A 375 6.24 10.39 -7.12
CA GLN A 375 5.40 9.30 -6.63
C GLN A 375 4.53 9.82 -5.47
N GLY A 376 3.29 9.35 -5.40
CA GLY A 376 2.27 9.77 -4.45
C GLY A 376 1.70 8.62 -3.65
N GLY A 377 0.92 8.93 -2.62
CA GLY A 377 0.55 8.02 -1.55
C GLY A 377 1.62 7.99 -0.46
N TYR A 378 2.00 6.80 -0.02
CA TYR A 378 2.96 6.60 1.08
C TYR A 378 2.48 7.20 2.41
N CYS A 379 1.18 7.09 2.67
CA CYS A 379 0.55 7.68 3.85
C CYS A 379 -0.59 6.81 4.38
N VAL A 380 -1.10 7.17 5.56
CA VAL A 380 -2.36 6.65 6.08
C VAL A 380 -3.36 7.79 6.09
N ALA A 381 -4.51 7.57 5.44
CA ALA A 381 -5.62 8.51 5.40
C ALA A 381 -6.72 8.10 6.38
N PHE A 382 -7.56 9.06 6.74
CA PHE A 382 -8.79 8.85 7.51
C PHE A 382 -9.99 9.42 6.75
N VAL A 383 -11.05 8.63 6.60
CA VAL A 383 -12.35 9.06 6.07
C VAL A 383 -13.33 9.13 7.24
N PRO A 384 -13.76 10.34 7.66
CA PRO A 384 -14.70 10.49 8.76
C PRO A 384 -16.04 9.80 8.48
N PHE A 385 -16.63 9.22 9.53
CA PHE A 385 -18.01 8.77 9.53
C PHE A 385 -18.79 9.68 10.48
N LYS A 386 -19.75 10.43 9.94
CA LYS A 386 -20.54 11.40 10.70
C LYS A 386 -21.98 11.35 10.23
N ASP A 387 -22.92 11.42 11.16
CA ASP A 387 -24.37 11.46 10.87
C ASP A 387 -24.84 10.29 9.99
N GLY A 388 -24.30 9.09 10.25
CA GLY A 388 -24.68 7.85 9.57
C GLY A 388 -24.06 7.65 8.18
N LYS A 389 -23.14 8.52 7.74
CA LYS A 389 -22.52 8.45 6.41
C LYS A 389 -21.02 8.74 6.45
N PHE A 390 -20.29 8.21 5.48
CA PHE A 390 -18.91 8.61 5.22
C PHE A 390 -18.87 10.01 4.60
N SER A 391 -17.87 10.77 5.01
CA SER A 391 -17.50 12.06 4.42
C SER A 391 -17.10 11.88 2.95
N SER A 392 -17.43 12.88 2.11
CA SER A 392 -16.90 12.98 0.75
C SER A 392 -15.45 13.49 0.71
N GLU A 393 -14.91 13.90 1.86
CA GLU A 393 -13.54 14.35 2.04
C GLU A 393 -12.77 13.40 2.96
N TRP A 394 -11.47 13.26 2.70
CA TRP A 394 -10.54 12.50 3.52
C TRP A 394 -9.48 13.38 4.17
N GLU A 395 -8.91 12.92 5.27
CA GLU A 395 -7.89 13.60 6.05
C GLU A 395 -6.59 12.82 6.02
N LEU A 396 -5.44 13.51 5.96
CA LEU A 396 -4.15 12.87 6.14
C LEU A 396 -3.98 12.56 7.64
N PHE A 397 -3.78 11.29 7.99
CA PHE A 397 -3.58 10.87 9.37
C PHE A 397 -2.11 10.62 9.70
N ALA A 398 -1.40 9.85 8.89
CA ALA A 398 0.04 9.61 9.07
C ALA A 398 0.80 9.78 7.77
N ASP A 399 1.98 10.38 7.83
CA ASP A 399 2.91 10.58 6.72
C ASP A 399 4.36 10.48 7.21
N GLY A 400 5.35 10.62 6.33
CA GLY A 400 6.78 10.51 6.65
C GLY A 400 7.40 9.16 6.31
N PHE A 401 6.59 8.20 5.84
CA PHE A 401 7.05 6.87 5.43
C PHE A 401 8.13 6.91 4.33
N GLY A 402 8.01 7.86 3.39
CA GLY A 402 8.98 8.02 2.31
C GLY A 402 10.41 8.28 2.80
N GLY A 403 10.60 8.95 3.94
CA GLY A 403 11.91 9.31 4.47
C GLY A 403 12.71 10.32 3.63
N VAL A 404 12.13 10.83 2.54
CA VAL A 404 12.66 11.86 1.64
C VAL A 404 11.51 12.78 1.23
N ASP A 405 11.82 14.03 0.88
CA ASP A 405 10.80 15.01 0.50
C ASP A 405 10.10 14.65 -0.82
N THR A 406 10.89 14.28 -1.84
CA THR A 406 10.39 13.92 -3.17
C THR A 406 10.82 12.51 -3.52
N ILE A 407 9.82 11.64 -3.72
CA ILE A 407 10.04 10.25 -4.15
C ILE A 407 10.01 10.23 -5.68
N VAL A 408 11.16 10.07 -6.32
CA VAL A 408 11.25 10.01 -7.79
C VAL A 408 11.02 8.57 -8.25
N ASN A 409 11.74 7.64 -7.64
CA ASN A 409 11.63 6.21 -7.85
C ASN A 409 10.97 5.57 -6.64
N THR A 410 10.18 4.53 -6.86
CA THR A 410 9.60 3.70 -5.78
C THR A 410 10.65 3.22 -4.77
N SER A 411 11.89 2.96 -5.24
CA SER A 411 13.00 2.50 -4.39
C SER A 411 13.64 3.60 -3.53
N ASP A 412 13.29 4.87 -3.77
CA ASP A 412 13.74 5.99 -2.94
C ASP A 412 12.94 6.07 -1.62
N ALA A 413 11.74 5.47 -1.58
CA ALA A 413 10.92 5.41 -0.39
C ALA A 413 11.51 4.46 0.67
N LYS A 414 11.74 4.99 1.88
CA LYS A 414 12.26 4.21 3.02
C LYS A 414 11.28 3.15 3.51
N TYR A 415 10.01 3.51 3.61
CA TYR A 415 8.91 2.67 4.08
C TYR A 415 7.67 2.86 3.20
N ARG A 416 6.83 1.84 3.13
CA ARG A 416 5.58 1.85 2.35
C ARG A 416 4.41 1.29 3.18
N PRO A 417 3.43 2.11 3.60
CA PRO A 417 2.31 1.67 4.44
C PRO A 417 1.57 0.47 3.86
N MET A 418 1.23 -0.49 4.71
CA MET A 418 0.71 -1.76 4.23
C MET A 418 -0.51 -2.23 5.00
N GLY A 419 -0.35 -2.68 6.23
CA GLY A 419 -1.39 -3.24 7.07
C GLY A 419 -1.81 -2.28 8.18
N LEU A 420 -3.08 -2.38 8.58
CA LEU A 420 -3.68 -1.65 9.69
C LEU A 420 -4.35 -2.64 10.65
N ALA A 421 -4.21 -2.40 11.95
CA ALA A 421 -4.95 -3.17 12.95
C ALA A 421 -5.22 -2.34 14.20
N GLN A 422 -6.32 -2.64 14.89
CA GLN A 422 -6.64 -2.01 16.16
C GLN A 422 -6.19 -2.91 17.32
N GLY A 423 -5.50 -2.33 18.30
CA GLY A 423 -5.13 -3.00 19.55
C GLY A 423 -6.32 -3.12 20.52
N PRO A 424 -6.23 -4.00 21.53
CA PRO A 424 -7.31 -4.21 22.50
C PRO A 424 -7.63 -2.96 23.34
N ASP A 425 -6.67 -2.06 23.50
CA ASP A 425 -6.82 -0.76 24.15
C ASP A 425 -7.42 0.32 23.22
N GLY A 426 -7.59 0.03 21.93
CA GLY A 426 -8.01 0.99 20.91
C GLY A 426 -6.86 1.80 20.29
N SER A 427 -5.59 1.45 20.50
CA SER A 427 -4.47 2.00 19.71
C SER A 427 -4.48 1.49 18.27
N LEU A 428 -3.89 2.27 17.35
CA LEU A 428 -3.79 1.89 15.94
C LEU A 428 -2.39 1.37 15.67
N TYR A 429 -2.30 0.15 15.14
CA TYR A 429 -1.07 -0.44 14.65
C TYR A 429 -1.01 -0.29 13.13
N MET A 430 0.17 0.08 12.64
CA MET A 430 0.45 0.24 11.22
C MET A 430 1.80 -0.40 10.93
N ASN A 431 1.97 -1.00 9.74
CA ASN A 431 3.28 -1.49 9.33
C ASN A 431 3.64 -1.06 7.91
N ASP A 432 4.91 -1.26 7.57
CA ASP A 432 5.43 -1.07 6.21
C ASP A 432 5.82 -2.40 5.54
N SER A 433 5.87 -2.44 4.21
CA SER A 433 6.21 -3.66 3.48
C SER A 433 7.65 -3.80 3.01
N GLU A 434 8.46 -2.76 3.11
CA GLU A 434 9.85 -2.78 2.64
C GLU A 434 10.78 -3.29 3.74
N LYS A 435 10.59 -2.83 4.98
CA LYS A 435 11.37 -3.27 6.14
C LYS A 435 10.56 -4.13 7.11
N GLY A 436 9.24 -3.97 7.13
CA GLY A 436 8.39 -4.66 8.10
C GLY A 436 8.39 -3.98 9.46
N LYS A 437 8.71 -2.68 9.49
CA LYS A 437 8.61 -1.84 10.67
C LYS A 437 7.15 -1.73 11.10
N ILE A 438 6.91 -1.76 12.40
CA ILE A 438 5.59 -1.64 13.01
C ILE A 438 5.58 -0.44 13.94
N TRP A 439 4.57 0.41 13.79
CA TRP A 439 4.27 1.51 14.69
C TRP A 439 2.96 1.21 15.43
N ARG A 440 2.92 1.56 16.72
CA ARG A 440 1.69 1.67 17.51
C ARG A 440 1.44 3.15 17.79
N VAL A 441 0.35 3.68 17.24
CA VAL A 441 -0.09 5.05 17.38
C VAL A 441 -1.12 5.17 18.50
N MET A 442 -0.87 6.13 19.38
CA MET A 442 -1.61 6.38 20.62
C MET A 442 -1.94 7.86 20.71
N PHE A 443 -3.08 8.19 21.29
CA PHE A 443 -3.51 9.54 21.58
C PHE A 443 -3.28 9.84 23.07
N LYS A 444 -2.51 10.88 23.38
CA LYS A 444 -2.13 11.26 24.75
C LYS A 444 -2.71 12.60 25.22
N GLY A 445 -3.42 13.30 24.34
CA GLY A 445 -4.06 14.57 24.66
C GLY A 445 -5.40 14.45 25.37
N ASP A 446 -6.06 15.59 25.55
CA ASP A 446 -7.47 15.63 25.99
C ASP A 446 -8.40 15.50 24.78
N LYS A 447 -9.12 14.37 24.71
CA LYS A 447 -10.08 14.06 23.64
C LYS A 447 -11.17 15.12 23.46
N LYS A 448 -11.54 15.86 24.51
CA LYS A 448 -12.57 16.91 24.44
C LYS A 448 -12.06 18.18 23.77
N SER A 449 -10.76 18.44 23.88
CA SER A 449 -10.10 19.60 23.30
C SER A 449 -9.56 19.36 21.88
N PHE A 450 -9.50 18.09 21.46
CA PHE A 450 -8.98 17.71 20.15
C PHE A 450 -9.84 18.26 19.00
N GLY A 451 -9.24 19.09 18.15
CA GLY A 451 -9.96 19.70 17.04
C GLY A 451 -9.04 20.27 15.97
N THR A 452 -9.48 21.36 15.35
CA THR A 452 -8.81 22.00 14.21
C THR A 452 -7.35 22.36 14.51
N LYS A 453 -7.04 22.77 15.74
CA LYS A 453 -5.67 23.13 16.14
C LYS A 453 -4.71 21.93 16.02
N GLN A 454 -5.09 20.77 16.56
CA GLN A 454 -4.30 19.54 16.48
C GLN A 454 -4.19 19.00 15.06
N LEU A 455 -5.24 19.17 14.25
CA LEU A 455 -5.21 18.76 12.84
C LEU A 455 -4.38 19.65 11.92
N ALA A 456 -4.16 20.91 12.29
CA ALA A 456 -3.67 21.94 11.37
C ALA A 456 -2.36 21.52 10.67
N GLY A 457 -1.45 20.87 11.39
CA GLY A 457 -0.19 20.36 10.84
C GLY A 457 -0.40 19.34 9.72
N MET A 458 -1.29 18.37 9.91
CA MET A 458 -1.58 17.35 8.90
C MET A 458 -2.41 17.89 7.75
N ALA A 459 -3.31 18.84 8.00
CA ALA A 459 -4.04 19.55 6.96
C ALA A 459 -3.09 20.35 6.05
N ALA A 460 -2.14 21.09 6.63
CA ALA A 460 -1.11 21.81 5.87
C ALA A 460 -0.19 20.84 5.11
N ARG A 461 0.20 19.73 5.73
CA ARG A 461 1.02 18.68 5.11
C ARG A 461 0.32 18.04 3.91
N LYS A 462 -0.98 17.74 3.98
CA LYS A 462 -1.77 17.23 2.84
C LYS A 462 -1.68 18.14 1.60
N LEU A 463 -1.58 19.46 1.81
CA LEU A 463 -1.52 20.45 0.74
C LEU A 463 -0.10 20.70 0.20
N THR A 464 0.94 20.28 0.92
CA THR A 464 2.33 20.68 0.65
C THR A 464 3.25 19.49 0.34
N SER A 465 3.06 18.34 1.00
CA SER A 465 3.87 17.13 0.79
C SER A 465 3.77 16.62 -0.66
N PRO A 466 4.89 16.50 -1.40
CA PRO A 466 4.89 16.02 -2.80
C PRO A 466 4.25 14.64 -3.00
N ASN A 467 4.30 13.78 -1.99
CA ASN A 467 3.67 12.46 -2.03
C ASN A 467 2.17 12.48 -1.74
N VAL A 468 1.59 13.57 -1.24
CA VAL A 468 0.17 13.60 -0.86
C VAL A 468 -0.64 14.58 -1.70
N LYS A 469 -0.07 15.75 -2.02
CA LYS A 469 -0.76 16.79 -2.79
C LYS A 469 -1.01 16.34 -4.23
N SER A 470 -2.03 16.92 -4.84
CA SER A 470 -2.14 16.92 -6.31
C SER A 470 -0.97 17.73 -6.88
N PRO A 471 -0.18 17.19 -7.81
CA PRO A 471 0.95 17.91 -8.37
C PRO A 471 0.44 19.06 -9.24
N ASP A 472 1.11 20.20 -9.16
CA ASP A 472 1.02 21.28 -10.14
C ASP A 472 1.58 20.78 -11.47
N ILE A 473 0.84 21.04 -12.56
CA ILE A 473 1.18 20.58 -13.92
C ILE A 473 2.60 20.99 -14.32
N GLU A 474 3.04 22.15 -13.86
CA GLU A 474 4.27 22.77 -14.31
C GLU A 474 5.35 22.70 -13.24
N LYS A 475 5.06 23.13 -12.02
CA LYS A 475 6.07 23.26 -10.95
C LYS A 475 6.56 21.92 -10.43
N ASP A 476 5.69 20.91 -10.41
CA ASP A 476 6.02 19.58 -9.88
C ASP A 476 6.40 18.59 -10.98
N ASN A 477 6.46 19.03 -12.24
CA ASN A 477 6.97 18.19 -13.32
C ASN A 477 8.50 18.08 -13.19
N LEU A 478 8.99 16.91 -12.75
CA LEU A 478 10.41 16.67 -12.49
C LEU A 478 11.27 16.70 -13.77
N MET A 479 10.64 16.68 -14.95
CA MET A 479 11.30 16.84 -16.24
C MET A 479 11.31 18.29 -16.73
N LYS A 480 10.61 19.21 -16.06
CA LYS A 480 10.60 20.63 -16.43
C LYS A 480 12.00 21.21 -16.34
N GLY A 481 12.43 21.89 -17.41
CA GLY A 481 13.76 22.47 -17.50
C GLY A 481 14.87 21.46 -17.78
N GLN A 482 14.67 20.13 -17.70
CA GLN A 482 15.69 19.16 -18.11
C GLN A 482 15.92 19.16 -19.63
N LEU A 483 14.89 19.42 -20.43
CA LEU A 483 15.05 19.61 -21.88
C LEU A 483 15.70 20.94 -22.22
N ALA A 484 15.39 22.01 -21.50
CA ALA A 484 15.99 23.33 -21.75
C ALA A 484 17.45 23.40 -21.25
N ALA A 485 17.72 22.91 -20.04
CA ALA A 485 19.06 22.77 -19.49
C ALA A 485 19.87 21.72 -20.25
N GLY A 486 19.27 20.57 -20.56
CA GLY A 486 19.86 19.53 -21.40
C GLY A 486 20.16 20.03 -22.81
N SER A 487 19.28 20.83 -23.42
CA SER A 487 19.52 21.50 -24.70
C SER A 487 20.68 22.48 -24.60
N LYS A 488 20.72 23.32 -23.55
CA LYS A 488 21.84 24.24 -23.33
C LYS A 488 23.17 23.50 -23.17
N LEU A 489 23.20 22.47 -22.32
CA LEU A 489 24.39 21.66 -22.08
C LEU A 489 24.81 20.87 -23.34
N TYR A 490 23.85 20.31 -24.08
CA TYR A 490 24.09 19.66 -25.37
C TYR A 490 24.71 20.64 -26.38
N ASN A 491 24.16 21.85 -26.48
CA ASN A 491 24.70 22.89 -27.36
C ASN A 491 26.12 23.32 -26.95
N THR A 492 26.43 23.31 -25.65
CA THR A 492 27.77 23.62 -25.14
C THR A 492 28.78 22.50 -25.41
N TYR A 493 28.43 21.24 -25.14
CA TYR A 493 29.40 20.15 -25.08
C TYR A 493 29.36 19.17 -26.26
N CYS A 494 28.22 19.04 -26.95
CA CYS A 494 27.99 17.96 -27.91
C CYS A 494 27.69 18.46 -29.33
N ALA A 495 27.05 19.63 -29.47
CA ALA A 495 26.57 20.12 -30.76
C ALA A 495 27.67 20.49 -31.76
N SER A 496 28.91 20.72 -31.31
CA SER A 496 30.04 20.98 -32.21
C SER A 496 30.32 19.80 -33.16
N CYS A 497 30.07 18.57 -32.71
CA CYS A 497 30.28 17.35 -33.49
C CYS A 497 28.96 16.76 -33.98
N HIS A 498 27.97 16.65 -33.08
CA HIS A 498 26.68 16.03 -33.41
C HIS A 498 25.67 16.97 -34.06
N GLN A 499 26.02 18.25 -34.20
CA GLN A 499 25.22 19.33 -34.77
C GLN A 499 23.94 19.64 -33.99
N GLN A 500 23.40 20.85 -34.17
CA GLN A 500 22.21 21.30 -33.44
C GLN A 500 20.95 20.50 -33.76
N ASN A 501 20.90 19.84 -34.92
CA ASN A 501 19.79 18.97 -35.32
C ASN A 501 20.04 17.49 -34.97
N GLY A 502 21.15 17.17 -34.30
CA GLY A 502 21.52 15.81 -33.90
C GLY A 502 21.93 14.88 -35.05
N LYS A 503 22.06 15.37 -36.30
CA LYS A 503 22.34 14.53 -37.47
C LYS A 503 23.82 14.18 -37.65
N GLY A 504 24.71 14.72 -36.82
CA GLY A 504 26.15 14.57 -37.02
C GLY A 504 26.65 15.28 -38.28
N ASP A 505 27.88 14.98 -38.67
CA ASP A 505 28.56 15.59 -39.82
C ASP A 505 28.97 14.49 -40.82
N GLY A 506 28.09 14.22 -41.79
CA GLY A 506 28.32 13.27 -42.87
C GLY A 506 28.79 11.89 -42.37
N THR A 507 29.99 11.49 -42.78
CA THR A 507 30.67 10.25 -42.36
C THR A 507 31.69 10.47 -41.23
N ARG A 508 31.82 11.70 -40.74
CA ARG A 508 32.82 12.09 -39.74
C ARG A 508 32.33 11.91 -38.31
N PHE A 509 31.15 12.45 -38.00
CA PHE A 509 30.54 12.30 -36.67
C PHE A 509 29.15 11.67 -36.76
N PRO A 510 28.83 10.67 -35.91
CA PRO A 510 27.59 9.92 -36.02
C PRO A 510 26.36 10.75 -35.62
N PRO A 511 25.19 10.45 -36.20
CA PRO A 511 23.93 11.03 -35.74
C PRO A 511 23.56 10.49 -34.36
N VAL A 512 23.09 11.39 -33.51
CA VAL A 512 22.32 11.05 -32.30
C VAL A 512 20.81 11.05 -32.58
N ALA A 513 20.38 11.66 -33.69
CA ALA A 513 19.01 11.66 -34.18
C ALA A 513 18.55 10.28 -34.67
N GLU A 514 17.48 9.77 -34.08
CA GLU A 514 16.88 8.46 -34.41
C GLU A 514 17.90 7.31 -34.44
N SER A 515 18.93 7.38 -33.59
CA SER A 515 20.03 6.42 -33.55
C SER A 515 19.64 5.19 -32.73
N GLU A 516 20.03 4.00 -33.18
CA GLU A 516 19.85 2.75 -32.43
C GLU A 516 20.66 2.72 -31.12
N TRP A 517 21.74 3.51 -31.03
CA TRP A 517 22.51 3.67 -29.80
C TRP A 517 21.80 4.56 -28.80
N VAL A 518 21.14 5.61 -29.27
CA VAL A 518 20.36 6.53 -28.42
C VAL A 518 19.04 5.90 -27.98
N ASN A 519 18.37 5.15 -28.86
CA ASN A 519 17.09 4.53 -28.54
C ASN A 519 17.20 3.15 -27.87
N GLY A 520 18.39 2.56 -27.87
CA GLY A 520 18.69 1.31 -27.19
C GLY A 520 19.01 1.46 -25.70
N ASP A 521 19.92 0.61 -25.23
CA ASP A 521 20.32 0.50 -23.82
C ASP A 521 20.91 1.82 -23.27
N LYS A 522 20.28 2.32 -22.20
CA LYS A 522 20.73 3.52 -21.47
C LYS A 522 22.16 3.39 -20.97
N ARG A 523 22.57 2.20 -20.52
CA ARG A 523 23.90 1.95 -19.95
C ARG A 523 24.99 2.33 -20.94
N LYS A 524 24.86 1.85 -22.18
CA LYS A 524 25.83 2.11 -23.26
C LYS A 524 26.02 3.60 -23.49
N LEU A 525 24.93 4.36 -23.51
CA LEU A 525 24.96 5.81 -23.72
C LEU A 525 25.60 6.55 -22.53
N ILE A 526 25.28 6.14 -21.31
CA ILE A 526 25.88 6.70 -20.08
C ILE A 526 27.38 6.43 -20.04
N GLU A 527 27.81 5.20 -20.33
CA GLU A 527 29.23 4.82 -20.32
C GLU A 527 30.03 5.56 -21.40
N VAL A 528 29.46 5.74 -22.60
CA VAL A 528 30.08 6.52 -23.68
C VAL A 528 30.29 7.98 -23.27
N VAL A 529 29.29 8.63 -22.68
CA VAL A 529 29.45 10.04 -22.25
C VAL A 529 30.41 10.17 -21.09
N LEU A 530 30.41 9.24 -20.14
CA LEU A 530 31.34 9.26 -19.01
C LEU A 530 32.80 9.05 -19.44
N ASN A 531 33.04 8.09 -20.33
CA ASN A 531 34.38 7.58 -20.62
C ASN A 531 34.94 8.00 -21.99
N GLY A 532 34.11 8.62 -22.83
CA GLY A 532 34.44 8.83 -24.23
C GLY A 532 34.35 7.53 -25.02
N LEU A 533 34.71 7.61 -26.31
CA LEU A 533 34.65 6.47 -27.22
C LEU A 533 35.80 6.59 -28.22
N SER A 534 36.45 5.47 -28.53
CA SER A 534 37.52 5.40 -29.53
C SER A 534 37.49 4.06 -30.24
N GLY A 535 37.91 4.04 -31.50
CA GLY A 535 37.83 2.86 -32.35
C GLY A 535 36.57 2.80 -33.21
N PRO A 536 36.49 1.83 -34.13
CA PRO A 536 35.46 1.81 -35.15
C PRO A 536 34.10 1.44 -34.57
N ILE A 537 33.08 2.19 -34.96
CA ILE A 537 31.67 1.96 -34.62
C ILE A 537 30.80 2.05 -35.86
N THR A 538 29.60 1.49 -35.77
CA THR A 538 28.56 1.63 -36.79
C THR A 538 27.32 2.24 -36.18
N VAL A 539 26.80 3.29 -36.81
CA VAL A 539 25.54 3.94 -36.44
C VAL A 539 24.68 4.07 -37.71
N LYS A 540 23.45 3.55 -37.68
CA LYS A 540 22.54 3.51 -38.85
C LYS A 540 23.19 2.90 -40.11
N GLY A 541 24.00 1.86 -39.92
CA GLY A 541 24.69 1.15 -41.01
C GLY A 541 25.89 1.88 -41.62
N ILE A 542 26.26 3.06 -41.11
CA ILE A 542 27.44 3.83 -41.55
C ILE A 542 28.55 3.69 -40.52
N GLY A 543 29.79 3.51 -40.97
CA GLY A 543 30.97 3.38 -40.11
C GLY A 543 31.58 4.72 -39.72
N TYR A 544 32.01 4.84 -38.47
CA TYR A 544 32.70 6.01 -37.89
C TYR A 544 33.89 5.54 -37.06
N ASN A 545 34.97 6.31 -37.01
CA ASN A 545 36.19 5.94 -36.26
C ASN A 545 36.86 7.15 -35.58
N GLU A 546 36.15 8.27 -35.49
CA GLU A 546 36.63 9.46 -34.77
C GLU A 546 36.51 9.26 -33.26
N ALA A 547 37.43 9.85 -32.50
CA ALA A 547 37.42 9.79 -31.05
C ALA A 547 36.40 10.78 -30.46
N MET A 548 35.54 10.29 -29.57
CA MET A 548 34.66 11.12 -28.74
C MET A 548 35.32 11.37 -27.38
N PRO A 549 35.48 12.63 -26.95
CA PRO A 549 36.08 12.94 -25.66
C PRO A 549 35.18 12.51 -24.48
N PRO A 550 35.77 12.16 -23.32
CA PRO A 550 35.01 11.90 -22.10
C PRO A 550 34.44 13.19 -21.51
N HIS A 551 33.21 13.11 -20.99
CA HIS A 551 32.55 14.17 -20.23
C HIS A 551 32.31 13.79 -18.76
N GLY A 552 33.05 12.81 -18.25
CA GLY A 552 32.99 12.40 -16.84
C GLY A 552 33.35 13.48 -15.82
N TYR A 553 33.82 14.66 -16.23
CA TYR A 553 34.03 15.80 -15.33
C TYR A 553 32.73 16.55 -14.99
N LEU A 554 31.65 16.35 -15.75
CA LEU A 554 30.34 16.92 -15.47
C LEU A 554 29.65 16.23 -14.29
N GLN A 555 28.79 16.95 -13.59
CA GLN A 555 27.98 16.41 -12.51
C GLN A 555 26.98 15.37 -13.03
N ASP A 556 26.58 14.43 -12.17
CA ASP A 556 25.62 13.38 -12.53
C ASP A 556 24.28 13.97 -13.03
N SER A 557 23.87 15.09 -12.46
CA SER A 557 22.69 15.84 -12.89
C SER A 557 22.83 16.44 -14.29
N GLU A 558 24.00 16.96 -14.64
CA GLU A 558 24.26 17.57 -15.96
C GLU A 558 24.30 16.50 -17.06
N ILE A 559 24.96 15.36 -16.80
CA ILE A 559 24.99 14.22 -17.73
C ILE A 559 23.58 13.67 -17.93
N ALA A 560 22.82 13.50 -16.85
CA ALA A 560 21.42 13.06 -16.92
C ALA A 560 20.55 14.00 -17.77
N GLN A 561 20.74 15.32 -17.64
CA GLN A 561 20.04 16.32 -18.46
C GLN A 561 20.40 16.24 -19.94
N ILE A 562 21.69 16.16 -20.28
CA ILE A 562 22.16 16.01 -21.68
C ILE A 562 21.55 14.75 -22.30
N LEU A 563 21.70 13.61 -21.61
CA LEU A 563 21.28 12.32 -22.14
C LEU A 563 19.75 12.21 -22.26
N THR A 564 19.02 12.80 -21.30
CA THR A 564 17.55 12.90 -21.38
C THR A 564 17.11 13.75 -22.56
N TYR A 565 17.75 14.91 -22.78
CA TYR A 565 17.47 15.76 -23.93
C TYR A 565 17.75 15.03 -25.26
N VAL A 566 18.89 14.36 -25.39
CA VAL A 566 19.24 13.58 -26.59
C VAL A 566 18.23 12.47 -26.85
N ARG A 567 17.79 11.73 -25.82
CA ARG A 567 16.85 10.61 -25.93
C ARG A 567 15.40 11.01 -26.23
N SER A 568 15.06 12.27 -26.08
CA SER A 568 13.71 12.81 -26.27
C SER A 568 13.62 13.90 -27.35
N SER A 569 14.74 14.20 -28.02
CA SER A 569 14.84 15.18 -29.09
C SER A 569 15.26 14.52 -30.41
N PHE A 570 15.27 15.29 -31.50
CA PHE A 570 15.80 14.85 -32.79
C PHE A 570 15.11 13.60 -33.36
N GLY A 571 13.80 13.44 -33.10
CA GLY A 571 13.02 12.27 -33.52
C GLY A 571 13.19 11.04 -32.60
N ASN A 572 13.99 11.13 -31.54
CA ASN A 572 14.09 10.07 -30.53
C ASN A 572 12.87 10.09 -29.59
N ASN A 573 12.42 8.89 -29.20
CA ASN A 573 11.30 8.72 -28.26
C ASN A 573 11.64 7.64 -27.22
N SER A 574 12.64 7.94 -26.39
CA SER A 574 13.22 7.00 -25.46
C SER A 574 13.16 7.48 -24.02
N SER A 575 13.09 6.51 -23.08
CA SER A 575 12.99 6.78 -21.64
C SER A 575 14.15 7.63 -21.12
N PHE A 576 13.87 8.59 -20.23
CA PHE A 576 14.86 9.50 -19.67
C PHE A 576 15.97 8.80 -18.87
N ILE A 577 17.06 9.51 -18.58
CA ILE A 577 18.15 9.05 -17.72
C ILE A 577 18.20 9.94 -16.47
N SER A 578 18.14 9.32 -15.29
CA SER A 578 18.19 10.00 -13.99
C SER A 578 19.62 10.23 -13.50
N PRO A 579 19.87 11.23 -12.63
CA PRO A 579 21.18 11.42 -11.99
C PRO A 579 21.65 10.18 -11.20
N ASN A 580 20.72 9.49 -10.54
CA ASN A 580 21.02 8.24 -9.83
C ASN A 580 21.49 7.12 -10.77
N GLU A 581 20.92 6.99 -11.98
CA GLU A 581 21.42 6.04 -12.98
C GLU A 581 22.86 6.38 -13.38
N VAL A 582 23.18 7.66 -13.63
CA VAL A 582 24.54 8.10 -13.96
C VAL A 582 25.51 7.78 -12.81
N SER A 583 25.13 8.13 -11.58
CA SER A 583 25.93 7.90 -10.38
C SER A 583 26.28 6.42 -10.18
N ARG A 584 25.31 5.53 -10.38
CA ARG A 584 25.53 4.07 -10.28
C ARG A 584 26.56 3.55 -11.28
N TYR A 585 26.59 4.08 -12.50
CA TYR A 585 27.56 3.65 -13.51
C TYR A 585 28.92 4.30 -13.31
N ARG A 586 28.95 5.53 -12.77
CA ARG A 586 30.19 6.20 -12.36
C ARG A 586 30.89 5.47 -11.22
N ALA A 587 30.15 4.95 -10.25
CA ALA A 587 30.70 4.25 -9.09
C ALA A 587 31.29 2.86 -9.39
N LYS A 588 31.08 2.32 -10.60
CA LYS A 588 31.60 1.02 -11.05
C LYS A 588 32.96 1.12 -11.76
N ARG A 589 33.68 2.22 -11.56
CA ARG A 589 34.96 2.53 -12.18
C ARG A 589 36.15 1.99 -11.39
#